data_AF-A0A2N1UDI2-F1
#
_entry.id   AF-A0A2N1UDI2-F1
#
_cell.length_a   1.000
_cell.length_b   1.000
_cell.length_c   1.000
_cell.angle_alpha   90.00
_cell.angle_beta   90.00
_cell.angle_gamma   90.00
#
_symmetry.space_group_name_H-M   'P 1'
#
loop_
_entity.id
_entity.type
_entity.pdbx_description
1 polymer ?
#
loop_
_entity_poly.entity_id
_entity_poly.type
_entity_poly.pdbx_seq_one_letter_code
_entity_poly.pdbx_strand_id
1 'polypeptide(L)'
;MNKYMLLFIALIVAFTYGCSSGGSSKPLNVATGPVITAISPTSGGHGTLITLQGNNFGIVQSNSFVSYAGSTINNVTTWSNTQITFVLPDNAANTGNFVVIVGGVYSNTSTPFSLSGPVIFSVSPSTGLPGADITISGQYFGTQNNGTYVTFNHNAEQYTAAIKGWTNTSITCTVPQITGSQATTFSIVVWLDANRYSNSYPFTLPQPSITGVNPNTDNIGAPITITGQAFGQTQGTITVDGLTAQIISWSDNSVQFRIPKIYSGAGNKTITLTTGGRQANSSLNVAAPTVTTYSTTTTPISYGNRITINGNYFGTAGDIDSDRSVELRDEDNKLYSPGVTWTDTALYFDWPVSNDVWGNQNVFITITVGGLTYTFQVTAD
;
A
#
# COMPACT_ATOMS: atom_id res chain seq x y z
N MET A 1 9.63 93.96 49.92
CA MET A 1 8.55 93.87 48.92
C MET A 1 9.16 93.97 47.53
N ASN A 2 9.63 92.86 46.94
CA ASN A 2 8.90 91.87 46.12
C ASN A 2 8.88 92.23 44.62
N LYS A 3 9.98 91.92 43.90
CA LYS A 3 10.10 92.06 42.44
C LYS A 3 9.78 90.78 41.65
N TYR A 4 9.26 89.75 42.32
CA TYR A 4 8.84 88.48 41.68
C TYR A 4 7.31 88.38 41.48
N MET A 5 6.57 89.50 41.55
CA MET A 5 5.11 89.52 41.45
C MET A 5 4.61 90.57 40.44
N LEU A 6 5.23 90.63 39.26
CA LEU A 6 4.74 91.42 38.11
C LEU A 6 5.01 90.78 36.75
N LEU A 7 5.52 89.54 36.73
CA LEU A 7 5.80 88.78 35.50
C LEU A 7 4.64 87.88 35.04
N PHE A 8 3.42 88.07 35.57
CA PHE A 8 2.27 87.20 35.28
C PHE A 8 1.00 87.94 34.77
N ILE A 9 1.07 89.25 34.50
CA ILE A 9 -0.10 90.04 34.04
C ILE A 9 0.29 90.92 32.83
N ALA A 10 0.97 90.33 31.84
CA ALA A 10 1.22 90.96 30.55
C ALA A 10 1.16 89.98 29.36
N LEU A 11 0.54 88.80 29.55
CA LEU A 11 0.36 87.78 28.50
C LEU A 11 -1.10 87.33 28.35
N ILE A 12 -2.06 88.11 28.87
CA ILE A 12 -3.50 87.85 28.70
C ILE A 12 -4.20 89.21 28.60
N VAL A 13 -4.16 89.84 27.41
CA VAL A 13 -5.23 90.63 26.75
C VAL A 13 -4.65 91.09 25.40
N ALA A 14 -4.73 90.21 24.40
CA ALA A 14 -4.69 90.58 22.99
C ALA A 14 -5.46 89.51 22.20
N PHE A 15 -6.76 89.36 22.54
CA PHE A 15 -7.71 88.68 21.66
C PHE A 15 -8.35 89.72 20.73
N THR A 16 -8.48 89.31 19.47
CA THR A 16 -9.35 89.84 18.41
C THR A 16 -9.04 91.22 17.83
N TYR A 17 -8.43 91.25 16.63
CA TYR A 17 -9.05 91.65 15.35
C TYR A 17 -7.96 91.61 14.28
N GLY A 18 -8.16 90.85 13.20
CA GLY A 18 -7.18 90.78 12.11
C GLY A 18 -7.38 89.60 11.18
N CYS A 19 -8.56 89.52 10.57
CA CYS A 19 -8.81 88.70 9.39
C CYS A 19 -7.88 89.19 8.26
N SER A 20 -7.01 88.32 7.75
CA SER A 20 -6.41 88.48 6.43
C SER A 20 -6.32 87.10 5.78
N SER A 21 -7.05 86.99 4.68
CA SER A 21 -7.23 85.84 3.79
C SER A 21 -5.92 85.17 3.37
N GLY A 22 -5.63 84.01 3.99
CA GLY A 22 -4.72 82.99 3.48
C GLY A 22 -5.52 81.80 2.97
N GLY A 23 -6.31 82.00 1.93
CA GLY A 23 -7.07 80.93 1.25
C GLY A 23 -6.17 80.03 0.43
N SER A 24 -5.43 79.14 1.10
CA SER A 24 -4.88 77.92 0.49
C SER A 24 -4.98 76.73 1.44
N SER A 25 -6.13 76.59 2.09
CA SER A 25 -6.63 75.26 2.32
C SER A 25 -7.20 74.78 0.98
N LYS A 26 -6.43 73.98 0.22
CA LYS A 26 -7.10 72.93 -0.55
C LYS A 26 -8.07 72.28 0.44
N PRO A 27 -9.38 72.15 0.14
CA PRO A 27 -10.23 71.38 1.03
C PRO A 27 -9.49 70.06 1.25
N LEU A 28 -9.33 69.67 2.52
CA LEU A 28 -8.81 68.35 2.84
C LEU A 28 -9.83 67.42 2.17
N ASN A 29 -9.48 66.90 0.99
CA ASN A 29 -10.28 65.90 0.34
C ASN A 29 -10.19 64.73 1.31
N VAL A 30 -11.23 64.55 2.12
CA VAL A 30 -11.37 63.37 2.97
C VAL A 30 -11.39 62.24 1.96
N ALA A 31 -10.22 61.65 1.72
CA ALA A 31 -10.09 60.54 0.79
C ALA A 31 -11.03 59.48 1.34
N THR A 32 -12.13 59.26 0.62
CA THR A 32 -13.07 58.22 0.98
C THR A 32 -12.28 56.92 0.94
N GLY A 33 -12.27 56.21 2.07
CA GLY A 33 -11.51 54.97 2.19
C GLY A 33 -11.90 53.97 1.09
N PRO A 34 -11.08 52.94 0.83
CA PRO A 34 -11.46 51.87 -0.07
C PRO A 34 -12.78 51.23 0.39
N VAL A 35 -13.64 50.84 -0.55
CA VAL A 35 -14.92 50.18 -0.22
C VAL A 35 -15.07 48.95 -1.09
N ILE A 36 -15.31 47.80 -0.48
CA ILE A 36 -15.71 46.57 -1.16
C ILE A 36 -17.22 46.58 -1.30
N THR A 37 -17.72 46.55 -2.53
CA THR A 37 -19.16 46.52 -2.84
C THR A 37 -19.68 45.12 -3.14
N ALA A 38 -18.84 44.23 -3.70
CA ALA A 38 -19.21 42.85 -3.98
C ALA A 38 -17.99 41.93 -4.04
N ILE A 39 -18.24 40.63 -3.82
CA ILE A 39 -17.28 39.54 -4.03
C ILE A 39 -17.89 38.53 -4.98
N SER A 40 -17.08 37.97 -5.88
CA SER A 40 -17.49 36.90 -6.79
C SER A 40 -16.35 35.92 -7.04
N PRO A 41 -16.55 34.61 -6.86
CA PRO A 41 -17.72 33.99 -6.23
C PRO A 41 -17.81 34.27 -4.72
N THR A 42 -18.95 33.95 -4.09
CA THR A 42 -19.14 34.03 -2.62
C THR A 42 -18.72 32.76 -1.88
N SER A 43 -18.35 31.71 -2.62
CA SER A 43 -17.83 30.45 -2.08
C SER A 43 -16.84 29.81 -3.05
N GLY A 44 -15.97 28.94 -2.53
CA GLY A 44 -14.97 28.22 -3.30
C GLY A 44 -13.85 27.69 -2.40
N GLY A 45 -12.99 26.84 -2.93
CA GLY A 45 -11.82 26.32 -2.23
C GLY A 45 -10.51 26.88 -2.80
N HIS A 46 -9.39 26.21 -2.50
CA HIS A 46 -8.07 26.62 -2.98
C HIS A 46 -7.99 26.66 -4.51
N GLY A 47 -7.27 27.64 -5.04
CA GLY A 47 -7.18 27.85 -6.49
C GLY A 47 -8.38 28.57 -7.12
N THR A 48 -9.42 28.92 -6.35
CA THR A 48 -10.57 29.69 -6.87
C THR A 48 -10.14 31.10 -7.25
N LEU A 49 -10.46 31.55 -8.47
CA LEU A 49 -10.29 32.94 -8.88
C LEU A 49 -11.34 33.81 -8.20
N ILE A 50 -10.90 34.70 -7.32
CA ILE A 50 -11.73 35.67 -6.61
C ILE A 50 -11.65 37.02 -7.30
N THR A 51 -12.81 37.67 -7.45
CA THR A 51 -12.96 39.05 -7.90
C THR A 51 -13.61 39.87 -6.79
N LEU A 52 -12.89 40.89 -6.31
CA LEU A 52 -13.44 41.93 -5.44
C LEU A 52 -13.81 43.14 -6.30
N GLN A 53 -15.06 43.59 -6.19
CA GLN A 53 -15.53 44.84 -6.78
C GLN A 53 -15.64 45.90 -5.70
N GLY A 54 -15.34 47.14 -6.07
CA GLY A 54 -15.36 48.22 -5.11
C GLY A 54 -15.04 49.59 -5.69
N ASN A 55 -14.64 50.49 -4.80
CA ASN A 55 -14.23 51.85 -5.12
C ASN A 55 -13.00 52.24 -4.31
N ASN A 56 -12.23 53.20 -4.84
CA ASN A 56 -11.04 53.79 -4.20
C ASN A 56 -9.93 52.78 -3.89
N PHE A 57 -9.79 51.71 -4.68
CA PHE A 57 -8.67 50.77 -4.54
C PHE A 57 -7.35 51.34 -5.08
N GLY A 58 -7.42 52.42 -5.87
CA GLY A 58 -6.27 52.97 -6.58
C GLY A 58 -5.97 52.24 -7.89
N ILE A 59 -5.33 52.93 -8.84
CA ILE A 59 -5.08 52.41 -10.19
C ILE A 59 -3.93 51.38 -10.26
N VAL A 60 -3.13 51.26 -9.21
CA VAL A 60 -2.01 50.32 -9.07
C VAL A 60 -1.94 49.81 -7.63
N GLN A 61 -1.48 48.57 -7.44
CA GLN A 61 -1.38 47.96 -6.12
C GLN A 61 -0.39 48.68 -5.19
N SER A 62 0.85 48.91 -5.63
CA SER A 62 1.92 49.46 -4.77
C SER A 62 2.03 48.67 -3.45
N ASN A 63 2.12 49.35 -2.30
CA ASN A 63 2.14 48.73 -0.96
C ASN A 63 0.74 48.31 -0.45
N SER A 64 -0.30 48.41 -1.28
CA SER A 64 -1.66 47.99 -0.94
C SER A 64 -1.79 46.48 -1.05
N PHE A 65 -2.66 45.88 -0.24
CA PHE A 65 -2.86 44.44 -0.25
C PHE A 65 -4.29 44.06 0.10
N VAL A 66 -4.65 42.83 -0.24
CA VAL A 66 -5.88 42.18 0.21
C VAL A 66 -5.53 41.28 1.40
N SER A 67 -6.36 41.28 2.43
CA SER A 67 -6.35 40.24 3.46
C SER A 67 -7.59 39.38 3.37
N TYR A 68 -7.43 38.10 3.69
CA TYR A 68 -8.50 37.12 3.84
C TYR A 68 -8.40 36.48 5.21
N ALA A 69 -9.49 36.55 5.99
CA ALA A 69 -9.53 35.99 7.35
C ALA A 69 -8.33 36.40 8.22
N GLY A 70 -7.83 37.64 8.05
CA GLY A 70 -6.68 38.18 8.78
C GLY A 70 -5.30 37.83 8.19
N SER A 71 -5.22 37.04 7.12
CA SER A 71 -3.96 36.71 6.43
C SER A 71 -3.81 37.48 5.13
N THR A 72 -2.61 37.97 4.83
CA THR A 72 -2.33 38.69 3.58
C THR A 72 -2.34 37.77 2.37
N ILE A 73 -2.98 38.22 1.29
CA ILE A 73 -2.90 37.61 -0.04
C ILE A 73 -1.66 38.13 -0.74
N ASN A 74 -0.63 37.29 -0.85
CA ASN A 74 0.66 37.69 -1.38
C ASN A 74 0.69 37.81 -2.92
N ASN A 75 -0.21 37.10 -3.61
CA ASN A 75 -0.23 37.04 -5.07
C ASN A 75 -1.56 37.56 -5.61
N VAL A 76 -1.61 38.86 -5.88
CA VAL A 76 -2.75 39.48 -6.57
C VAL A 76 -2.53 39.40 -8.08
N THR A 77 -3.54 38.94 -8.82
CA THR A 77 -3.48 38.75 -10.28
C THR A 77 -3.65 40.08 -11.01
N THR A 78 -4.68 40.87 -10.66
CA THR A 78 -4.90 42.20 -11.24
C THR A 78 -5.38 43.17 -10.19
N TRP A 79 -5.00 44.45 -10.35
CA TRP A 79 -5.42 45.53 -9.48
C TRP A 79 -5.87 46.73 -10.32
N SER A 80 -7.00 47.31 -9.95
CA SER A 80 -7.53 48.55 -10.53
C SER A 80 -8.35 49.29 -9.48
N ASN A 81 -8.75 50.52 -9.79
CA ASN A 81 -9.47 51.36 -8.83
C ASN A 81 -10.82 50.77 -8.38
N THR A 82 -11.42 49.91 -9.21
CA THR A 82 -12.76 49.36 -8.98
C THR A 82 -12.81 47.83 -8.91
N GLN A 83 -11.70 47.16 -9.20
CA GLN A 83 -11.65 45.70 -9.25
C GLN A 83 -10.26 45.17 -8.88
N ILE A 84 -10.24 44.12 -8.05
CA ILE A 84 -9.06 43.34 -7.71
C ILE A 84 -9.36 41.87 -8.00
N THR A 85 -8.47 41.17 -8.70
CA THR A 85 -8.59 39.72 -8.90
C THR A 85 -7.37 38.99 -8.35
N PHE A 86 -7.58 37.81 -7.75
CA PHE A 86 -6.51 36.97 -7.23
C PHE A 86 -6.99 35.52 -7.10
N VAL A 87 -6.04 34.59 -6.98
CA VAL A 87 -6.35 33.18 -6.72
C VAL A 87 -6.34 32.95 -5.21
N LEU A 88 -7.38 32.30 -4.67
CA LEU A 88 -7.44 31.95 -3.25
C LEU A 88 -6.28 30.99 -2.90
N PRO A 89 -5.42 31.34 -1.93
CA PRO A 89 -4.19 30.60 -1.66
C PRO A 89 -4.45 29.29 -0.91
N ASP A 90 -3.54 28.33 -1.03
CA ASP A 90 -3.64 27.00 -0.43
C ASP A 90 -3.62 27.00 1.10
N ASN A 91 -3.07 28.06 1.71
CA ASN A 91 -3.05 28.23 3.16
C ASN A 91 -4.34 28.87 3.71
N ALA A 92 -5.34 29.15 2.87
CA ALA A 92 -6.67 29.56 3.31
C ALA A 92 -7.29 28.44 4.16
N ALA A 93 -7.39 28.67 5.47
CA ALA A 93 -7.77 27.63 6.43
C ALA A 93 -9.23 27.74 6.91
N ASN A 94 -9.82 28.94 6.88
CA ASN A 94 -11.12 29.21 7.48
C ASN A 94 -11.99 30.06 6.57
N THR A 95 -13.30 29.81 6.59
CA THR A 95 -14.32 30.78 6.12
C THR A 95 -14.08 32.14 6.77
N GLY A 96 -14.21 33.21 5.99
CA GLY A 96 -13.89 34.54 6.48
C GLY A 96 -14.15 35.66 5.49
N ASN A 97 -13.88 36.89 5.91
CA ASN A 97 -14.10 38.09 5.11
C ASN A 97 -12.81 38.51 4.39
N PHE A 98 -12.98 39.27 3.32
CA PHE A 98 -11.93 40.03 2.68
C PHE A 98 -11.89 41.47 3.19
N VAL A 99 -10.69 42.03 3.26
CA VAL A 99 -10.45 43.46 3.52
C VAL A 99 -9.37 43.95 2.57
N VAL A 100 -9.57 45.12 1.97
CA VAL A 100 -8.57 45.78 1.12
C VAL A 100 -7.92 46.90 1.93
N ILE A 101 -6.58 46.91 1.99
CA ILE A 101 -5.82 47.94 2.68
C ILE A 101 -5.07 48.76 1.62
N VAL A 102 -5.42 50.04 1.50
CA VAL A 102 -4.82 50.96 0.53
C VAL A 102 -4.10 52.07 1.27
N GLY A 103 -2.78 52.14 1.13
CA GLY A 103 -1.96 53.17 1.80
C GLY A 103 -2.13 53.21 3.34
N GLY A 104 -2.41 52.06 3.96
CA GLY A 104 -2.67 51.94 5.40
C GLY A 104 -4.13 52.19 5.83
N VAL A 105 -5.02 52.50 4.89
CA VAL A 105 -6.46 52.69 5.16
C VAL A 105 -7.22 51.41 4.84
N TYR A 106 -8.00 50.91 5.81
CA TYR A 106 -8.82 49.71 5.66
C TYR A 106 -10.12 50.00 4.92
N SER A 107 -10.59 49.02 4.14
CA SER A 107 -11.96 49.01 3.62
C SER A 107 -12.97 48.53 4.66
N ASN A 108 -14.26 48.57 4.31
CA ASN A 108 -15.23 47.71 4.97
C ASN A 108 -14.86 46.23 4.81
N THR A 109 -15.38 45.39 5.71
CA THR A 109 -15.34 43.93 5.52
C THR A 109 -16.29 43.55 4.40
N SER A 110 -15.88 42.62 3.54
CA SER A 110 -16.78 41.99 2.57
C SER A 110 -17.88 41.17 3.27
N THR A 111 -18.85 40.67 2.51
CA THR A 111 -19.64 39.52 2.96
C THR A 111 -18.73 38.31 3.22
N PRO A 112 -19.07 37.41 4.16
CA PRO A 112 -18.25 36.22 4.42
C PRO A 112 -18.14 35.35 3.17
N PHE A 113 -16.92 34.97 2.81
CA PHE A 113 -16.64 33.99 1.77
C PHE A 113 -16.60 32.59 2.38
N SER A 114 -17.45 31.70 1.88
CA SER A 114 -17.56 30.32 2.37
C SER A 114 -16.46 29.45 1.77
N LEU A 115 -15.49 29.06 2.60
CA LEU A 115 -14.38 28.21 2.19
C LEU A 115 -14.85 26.76 2.04
N SER A 116 -14.71 26.21 0.84
CA SER A 116 -14.97 24.79 0.56
C SER A 116 -13.71 23.95 0.74
N GLY A 117 -13.85 22.78 1.37
CA GLY A 117 -12.77 21.80 1.49
C GLY A 117 -12.49 21.07 0.17
N PRO A 118 -11.38 20.31 0.10
CA PRO A 118 -11.08 19.45 -1.05
C PRO A 118 -12.19 18.43 -1.30
N VAL A 119 -12.45 18.10 -2.56
CA VAL A 119 -13.47 17.10 -2.94
C VAL A 119 -12.92 16.16 -3.99
N ILE A 120 -13.05 14.85 -3.75
CA ILE A 120 -12.81 13.80 -4.72
C ILE A 120 -14.10 13.53 -5.49
N PHE A 121 -14.03 13.61 -6.82
CA PHE A 121 -15.11 13.25 -7.73
C PHE A 121 -15.00 11.82 -8.24
N SER A 122 -13.79 11.37 -8.53
CA SER A 122 -13.55 10.02 -9.05
C SER A 122 -12.15 9.51 -8.74
N VAL A 123 -12.02 8.19 -8.77
CA VAL A 123 -10.73 7.48 -8.73
C VAL A 123 -10.71 6.48 -9.88
N SER A 124 -9.64 6.50 -10.68
CA SER A 124 -9.47 5.67 -11.86
C SER A 124 -8.04 5.09 -11.95
N PRO A 125 -7.88 3.76 -12.01
CA PRO A 125 -8.90 2.73 -11.78
C PRO A 125 -9.51 2.80 -10.37
N SER A 126 -10.79 2.43 -10.21
CA SER A 126 -11.45 2.34 -8.89
C SER A 126 -11.15 1.03 -8.15
N THR A 127 -10.33 0.17 -8.77
CA THR A 127 -9.84 -1.09 -8.20
C THR A 127 -8.40 -1.34 -8.62
N GLY A 128 -7.62 -1.98 -7.76
CA GLY A 128 -6.23 -2.29 -8.05
C GLY A 128 -5.53 -2.95 -6.87
N LEU A 129 -4.47 -3.69 -7.18
CA LEU A 129 -3.56 -4.31 -6.21
C LEU A 129 -2.58 -3.29 -5.63
N PRO A 130 -1.90 -3.60 -4.51
CA PRO A 130 -0.79 -2.79 -4.03
C PRO A 130 0.26 -2.61 -5.14
N GLY A 131 0.73 -1.38 -5.31
CA GLY A 131 1.65 -0.98 -6.39
C GLY A 131 0.99 -0.54 -7.69
N ALA A 132 -0.32 -0.72 -7.86
CA ALA A 132 -1.05 -0.20 -9.02
C ALA A 132 -1.09 1.34 -9.01
N ASP A 133 -1.01 1.95 -10.19
CA ASP A 133 -1.19 3.39 -10.36
C ASP A 133 -2.66 3.75 -10.45
N ILE A 134 -3.04 4.81 -9.74
CA ILE A 134 -4.39 5.39 -9.78
C ILE A 134 -4.31 6.90 -9.96
N THR A 135 -5.39 7.45 -10.52
CA THR A 135 -5.63 8.89 -10.66
C THR A 135 -6.87 9.26 -9.87
N ILE A 136 -6.72 10.20 -8.95
CA ILE A 136 -7.79 10.81 -8.16
C ILE A 136 -8.12 12.14 -8.84
N SER A 137 -9.36 12.30 -9.29
CA SER A 137 -9.85 13.55 -9.90
C SER A 137 -10.78 14.26 -8.93
N GLY A 138 -10.67 15.58 -8.86
CA GLY A 138 -11.42 16.37 -7.90
C GLY A 138 -11.20 17.87 -8.06
N GLN A 139 -11.34 18.58 -6.95
CA GLN A 139 -11.13 20.02 -6.87
C GLN A 139 -10.60 20.43 -5.50
N TYR A 140 -9.98 21.61 -5.48
CA TYR A 140 -9.47 22.27 -4.28
C TYR A 140 -8.39 21.46 -3.55
N PHE A 141 -7.58 20.69 -4.30
CA PHE A 141 -6.43 19.97 -3.74
C PHE A 141 -5.20 20.87 -3.49
N GLY A 142 -5.23 22.12 -3.96
CA GLY A 142 -4.11 23.06 -3.86
C GLY A 142 -2.83 22.54 -4.54
N THR A 143 -1.69 23.04 -4.06
CA THR A 143 -0.36 22.56 -4.42
C THR A 143 0.19 21.59 -3.38
N GLN A 144 1.02 20.64 -3.84
CA GLN A 144 1.66 19.67 -2.96
C GLN A 144 2.68 20.33 -2.03
N ASN A 145 2.66 19.94 -0.76
CA ASN A 145 3.63 20.35 0.24
C ASN A 145 3.86 19.22 1.26
N ASN A 146 4.69 19.45 2.27
CA ASN A 146 5.03 18.41 3.26
C ASN A 146 3.86 17.95 4.14
N GLY A 147 2.78 18.74 4.22
CA GLY A 147 1.56 18.40 4.96
C GLY A 147 0.48 17.70 4.12
N THR A 148 0.65 17.62 2.79
CA THR A 148 -0.33 17.00 1.89
C THR A 148 -0.03 15.52 1.66
N TYR A 149 -1.05 14.66 1.77
CA TYR A 149 -0.90 13.23 1.54
C TYR A 149 -2.24 12.57 1.16
N VAL A 150 -2.18 11.32 0.70
CA VAL A 150 -3.36 10.51 0.37
C VAL A 150 -3.32 9.22 1.18
N THR A 151 -4.43 8.85 1.82
CA THR A 151 -4.55 7.60 2.59
C THR A 151 -5.58 6.66 1.99
N PHE A 152 -5.32 5.36 2.06
CA PHE A 152 -6.29 4.30 1.83
C PHE A 152 -6.78 3.78 3.19
N ASN A 153 -8.07 4.00 3.50
CA ASN A 153 -8.69 3.93 4.82
C ASN A 153 -8.43 5.19 5.67
N HIS A 154 -9.53 5.84 6.07
CA HIS A 154 -9.48 7.07 6.85
C HIS A 154 -8.81 6.80 8.22
N ASN A 155 -7.91 7.69 8.65
CA ASN A 155 -7.12 7.63 9.89
C ASN A 155 -6.01 6.56 9.96
N ALA A 156 -5.69 5.89 8.85
CA ALA A 156 -4.58 4.96 8.78
C ALA A 156 -3.39 5.61 8.06
N GLU A 157 -2.58 6.41 8.77
CA GLU A 157 -1.31 6.94 8.23
C GLU A 157 -0.40 5.83 7.70
N GLN A 158 -0.54 4.61 8.25
CA GLN A 158 0.15 3.40 7.78
C GLN A 158 -0.15 3.03 6.31
N TYR A 159 -1.27 3.50 5.74
CA TYR A 159 -1.67 3.22 4.36
C TYR A 159 -1.61 4.50 3.51
N THR A 160 -0.52 5.25 3.66
CA THR A 160 -0.25 6.45 2.86
C THR A 160 0.28 6.07 1.48
N ALA A 161 -0.34 6.64 0.44
CA ALA A 161 0.03 6.42 -0.94
C ALA A 161 1.29 7.21 -1.34
N ALA A 162 2.14 6.63 -2.19
CA ALA A 162 3.24 7.38 -2.80
C ALA A 162 2.71 8.26 -3.93
N ILE A 163 2.87 9.57 -3.78
CA ILE A 163 2.40 10.57 -4.77
C ILE A 163 3.38 10.62 -5.95
N LYS A 164 2.85 10.49 -7.17
CA LYS A 164 3.57 10.66 -8.44
C LYS A 164 3.35 12.03 -9.09
N GLY A 165 2.22 12.66 -8.79
CA GLY A 165 1.85 13.95 -9.35
C GLY A 165 0.67 14.54 -8.59
N TRP A 166 0.65 15.86 -8.47
CA TRP A 166 -0.35 16.59 -7.70
C TRP A 166 -0.63 17.94 -8.33
N THR A 167 -1.90 18.23 -8.50
CA THR A 167 -2.44 19.49 -8.99
C THR A 167 -3.72 19.80 -8.22
N ASN A 168 -4.25 21.02 -8.38
CA ASN A 168 -5.48 21.42 -7.71
C ASN A 168 -6.71 20.53 -8.05
N THR A 169 -6.67 19.79 -9.16
CA THR A 169 -7.80 19.00 -9.67
C THR A 169 -7.48 17.52 -9.92
N SER A 170 -6.23 17.11 -9.79
CA SER A 170 -5.80 15.74 -10.07
C SER A 170 -4.59 15.34 -9.24
N ILE A 171 -4.62 14.13 -8.70
CA ILE A 171 -3.51 13.50 -7.98
C ILE A 171 -3.28 12.11 -8.59
N THR A 172 -2.06 11.82 -9.01
CA THR A 172 -1.65 10.47 -9.42
C THR A 172 -0.80 9.85 -8.32
N CYS A 173 -1.10 8.63 -7.89
CA CYS A 173 -0.37 7.95 -6.83
C CYS A 173 -0.42 6.42 -7.00
N THR A 174 0.41 5.70 -6.23
CA THR A 174 0.40 4.24 -6.19
C THR A 174 -0.41 3.73 -5.00
N VAL A 175 -1.21 2.67 -5.20
CA VAL A 175 -1.87 1.94 -4.11
C VAL A 175 -0.81 1.43 -3.13
N PRO A 176 -0.89 1.76 -1.82
CA PRO A 176 0.11 1.37 -0.84
C PRO A 176 0.04 -0.13 -0.51
N GLN A 177 1.09 -0.64 0.13
CA GLN A 177 1.04 -1.97 0.73
C GLN A 177 0.03 -1.97 1.88
N ILE A 178 -0.94 -2.87 1.81
CA ILE A 178 -1.95 -3.05 2.85
C ILE A 178 -1.63 -4.35 3.58
N THR A 179 -0.91 -4.27 4.70
CA THR A 179 -0.54 -5.44 5.51
C THR A 179 -1.47 -5.60 6.71
N GLY A 180 -1.94 -6.82 6.98
CA GLY A 180 -2.73 -7.13 8.18
C GLY A 180 -4.22 -6.79 8.09
N SER A 181 -4.74 -6.42 6.92
CA SER A 181 -6.18 -6.23 6.68
C SER A 181 -6.69 -7.26 5.66
N GLN A 182 -7.83 -7.88 5.96
CA GLN A 182 -8.59 -8.71 5.02
C GLN A 182 -9.71 -7.93 4.31
N ALA A 183 -9.84 -6.62 4.58
CA ALA A 183 -10.84 -5.79 3.94
C ALA A 183 -10.62 -5.74 2.41
N THR A 184 -11.71 -5.74 1.67
CA THR A 184 -11.72 -5.62 0.20
C THR A 184 -12.09 -4.23 -0.27
N THR A 185 -12.59 -3.39 0.64
CA THR A 185 -13.00 -2.02 0.37
C THR A 185 -12.25 -1.06 1.29
N PHE A 186 -11.73 0.02 0.69
CA PHE A 186 -10.96 1.06 1.36
C PHE A 186 -11.54 2.41 0.98
N SER A 187 -11.41 3.39 1.89
CA SER A 187 -11.79 4.77 1.60
C SER A 187 -10.55 5.60 1.28
N ILE A 188 -10.47 6.16 0.09
CA ILE A 188 -9.44 7.12 -0.29
C ILE A 188 -9.82 8.49 0.28
N VAL A 189 -8.86 9.14 0.93
CA VAL A 189 -8.98 10.51 1.46
C VAL A 189 -7.74 11.29 1.04
N VAL A 190 -7.96 12.51 0.54
CA VAL A 190 -6.90 13.50 0.26
C VAL A 190 -6.81 14.44 1.46
N TRP A 191 -5.62 14.57 2.03
CA TRP A 191 -5.32 15.43 3.17
C TRP A 191 -4.49 16.62 2.69
N LEU A 192 -4.89 17.83 3.08
CA LEU A 192 -4.12 19.05 2.87
C LEU A 192 -3.28 19.41 4.12
N ASP A 193 -3.79 19.01 5.28
CA ASP A 193 -3.12 18.98 6.58
C ASP A 193 -3.96 18.13 7.56
N ALA A 194 -3.60 18.16 8.85
CA ALA A 194 -4.25 17.42 9.91
C ALA A 194 -5.76 17.71 10.10
N ASN A 195 -6.25 18.87 9.66
CA ASN A 195 -7.63 19.31 9.89
C ASN A 195 -8.43 19.53 8.59
N ARG A 196 -7.76 19.61 7.43
CA ARG A 196 -8.38 19.85 6.13
C ARG A 196 -8.18 18.64 5.22
N TYR A 197 -9.27 17.94 4.94
CA TYR A 197 -9.27 16.72 4.13
C TYR A 197 -10.56 16.57 3.32
N SER A 198 -10.54 15.68 2.34
CA SER A 198 -11.64 15.51 1.39
C SER A 198 -12.76 14.63 1.93
N ASN A 199 -13.84 14.50 1.15
CA ASN A 199 -14.73 13.35 1.30
C ASN A 199 -13.96 12.03 1.13
N SER A 200 -14.52 10.96 1.69
CA SER A 200 -14.08 9.59 1.45
C SER A 200 -14.60 9.10 0.11
N TYR A 201 -13.72 8.48 -0.70
CA TYR A 201 -14.08 7.85 -1.96
C TYR A 201 -13.79 6.35 -1.92
N PRO A 202 -14.73 5.46 -2.31
CA PRO A 202 -14.51 4.02 -2.21
C PRO A 202 -13.49 3.52 -3.24
N PHE A 203 -12.67 2.57 -2.82
CA PHE A 203 -11.71 1.86 -3.65
C PHE A 203 -11.73 0.37 -3.31
N THR A 204 -11.72 -0.48 -4.33
CA THR A 204 -11.80 -1.93 -4.15
C THR A 204 -10.44 -2.58 -4.36
N LEU A 205 -9.97 -3.29 -3.34
CA LEU A 205 -8.80 -4.16 -3.42
C LEU A 205 -9.25 -5.56 -3.84
N PRO A 206 -8.86 -6.07 -5.02
CA PRO A 206 -9.26 -7.42 -5.44
C PRO A 206 -8.82 -8.49 -4.43
N GLN A 207 -9.64 -9.52 -4.20
CA GLN A 207 -9.18 -10.70 -3.45
C GLN A 207 -8.41 -11.65 -4.37
N PRO A 208 -7.34 -12.29 -3.88
CA PRO A 208 -6.71 -13.37 -4.61
C PRO A 208 -7.74 -14.50 -4.84
N SER A 209 -7.68 -15.14 -6.00
CA SER A 209 -8.51 -16.30 -6.30
C SER A 209 -7.65 -17.38 -6.96
N ILE A 210 -7.78 -18.63 -6.50
CA ILE A 210 -7.12 -19.78 -7.10
C ILE A 210 -8.14 -20.45 -8.02
N THR A 211 -7.84 -20.53 -9.32
CA THR A 211 -8.71 -21.13 -10.32
C THR A 211 -8.23 -22.49 -10.80
N GLY A 212 -6.96 -22.83 -10.56
CA GLY A 212 -6.38 -24.10 -10.96
C GLY A 212 -5.24 -24.56 -10.04
N VAL A 213 -5.14 -25.87 -9.87
CA VAL A 213 -4.07 -26.57 -9.13
C VAL A 213 -3.60 -27.70 -10.03
N ASN A 214 -2.33 -27.69 -10.43
CA ASN A 214 -1.77 -28.69 -11.34
C ASN A 214 -0.31 -29.07 -10.98
N PRO A 215 -0.01 -30.36 -10.79
CA PRO A 215 -1.00 -31.45 -10.66
C PRO A 215 -1.89 -31.23 -9.43
N ASN A 216 -3.10 -31.80 -9.45
CA ASN A 216 -4.01 -31.75 -8.30
C ASN A 216 -3.78 -32.90 -7.31
N THR A 217 -2.93 -33.87 -7.68
CA THR A 217 -2.55 -35.02 -6.87
C THR A 217 -1.08 -35.30 -7.08
N ASP A 218 -0.29 -35.33 -5.99
CA ASP A 218 1.14 -35.67 -6.09
C ASP A 218 1.75 -36.03 -4.72
N ASN A 219 3.00 -36.51 -4.70
CA ASN A 219 3.73 -36.90 -3.49
C ASN A 219 4.34 -35.71 -2.73
N ILE A 220 4.74 -35.96 -1.48
CA ILE A 220 5.50 -34.99 -0.68
C ILE A 220 6.75 -34.52 -1.43
N GLY A 221 7.01 -33.22 -1.43
CA GLY A 221 8.14 -32.59 -2.10
C GLY A 221 7.92 -32.28 -3.58
N ALA A 222 6.89 -32.86 -4.22
CA ALA A 222 6.61 -32.63 -5.63
C ALA A 222 6.20 -31.16 -5.91
N PRO A 223 6.57 -30.60 -7.08
CA PRO A 223 6.23 -29.24 -7.45
C PRO A 223 4.76 -29.14 -7.92
N ILE A 224 4.01 -28.23 -7.30
CA ILE A 224 2.63 -27.88 -7.63
C ILE A 224 2.60 -26.47 -8.19
N THR A 225 1.88 -26.30 -9.29
CA THR A 225 1.56 -24.99 -9.87
C THR A 225 0.12 -24.64 -9.55
N ILE A 226 -0.10 -23.49 -8.92
CA ILE A 226 -1.43 -22.89 -8.82
C ILE A 226 -1.54 -21.72 -9.79
N THR A 227 -2.70 -21.61 -10.42
CA THR A 227 -3.06 -20.52 -11.32
C THR A 227 -4.25 -19.76 -10.77
N GLY A 228 -4.33 -18.46 -11.07
CA GLY A 228 -5.41 -17.65 -10.57
C GLY A 228 -5.27 -16.17 -10.91
N GLN A 229 -5.84 -15.34 -10.05
CA GLN A 229 -5.81 -13.88 -10.20
C GLN A 229 -5.46 -13.20 -8.88
N ALA A 230 -4.92 -11.99 -8.99
CA ALA A 230 -4.72 -11.07 -7.88
C ALA A 230 -3.74 -11.57 -6.80
N PHE A 231 -2.76 -12.41 -7.18
CA PHE A 231 -1.69 -12.86 -6.28
C PHE A 231 -0.72 -11.71 -5.97
N GLY A 232 -0.61 -10.71 -6.85
CA GLY A 232 0.32 -9.59 -6.73
C GLY A 232 1.74 -9.94 -7.19
N GLN A 233 2.54 -8.91 -7.47
CA GLN A 233 3.94 -9.06 -7.88
C GLN A 233 4.89 -9.32 -6.69
N THR A 234 4.51 -8.85 -5.50
CA THR A 234 5.26 -9.13 -4.27
C THR A 234 4.93 -10.53 -3.80
N GLN A 235 5.96 -11.36 -3.61
CA GLN A 235 5.81 -12.72 -3.14
C GLN A 235 5.11 -12.78 -1.78
N GLY A 236 4.04 -13.58 -1.70
CA GLY A 236 3.33 -13.90 -0.48
C GLY A 236 3.82 -15.20 0.17
N THR A 237 2.92 -15.90 0.84
CA THR A 237 3.18 -17.23 1.41
C THR A 237 2.20 -18.26 0.86
N ILE A 238 2.67 -19.51 0.77
CA ILE A 238 1.82 -20.68 0.54
C ILE A 238 1.96 -21.58 1.75
N THR A 239 0.83 -22.05 2.27
CA THR A 239 0.81 -23.18 3.19
C THR A 239 -0.03 -24.33 2.63
N VAL A 240 0.33 -25.55 3.02
CA VAL A 240 -0.46 -26.76 2.77
C VAL A 240 -0.78 -27.38 4.12
N ASP A 241 -2.07 -27.45 4.46
CA ASP A 241 -2.57 -27.91 5.77
C ASP A 241 -1.89 -27.17 6.95
N GLY A 242 -1.65 -25.86 6.77
CA GLY A 242 -0.98 -25.00 7.74
C GLY A 242 0.56 -25.05 7.73
N LEU A 243 1.18 -26.00 7.01
CA LEU A 243 2.64 -26.09 6.89
C LEU A 243 3.15 -25.19 5.77
N THR A 244 4.20 -24.41 6.03
CA THR A 244 4.78 -23.50 5.03
C THR A 244 5.41 -24.30 3.89
N ALA A 245 4.99 -23.99 2.67
CA ALA A 245 5.55 -24.58 1.46
C ALA A 245 6.74 -23.77 0.93
N GLN A 246 7.71 -24.44 0.33
CA GLN A 246 8.80 -23.78 -0.38
C GLN A 246 8.28 -23.27 -1.73
N ILE A 247 8.32 -21.95 -1.94
CA ILE A 247 7.97 -21.33 -3.23
C ILE A 247 9.16 -21.46 -4.19
N ILE A 248 8.87 -21.90 -5.42
CA ILE A 248 9.83 -22.01 -6.54
C ILE A 248 9.75 -20.74 -7.40
N SER A 249 8.54 -20.30 -7.74
CA SER A 249 8.32 -19.08 -8.53
C SER A 249 7.00 -18.40 -8.14
N TRP A 250 6.95 -17.08 -8.29
CA TRP A 250 5.77 -16.27 -7.97
C TRP A 250 5.51 -15.24 -9.07
N SER A 251 4.24 -15.07 -9.42
CA SER A 251 3.74 -14.01 -10.29
C SER A 251 2.28 -13.70 -9.89
N ASP A 252 1.70 -12.67 -10.49
CA ASP A 252 0.32 -12.26 -10.19
C ASP A 252 -0.75 -13.32 -10.50
N ASN A 253 -0.45 -14.26 -11.41
CA ASN A 253 -1.42 -15.24 -11.90
C ASN A 253 -0.93 -16.70 -11.80
N SER A 254 0.31 -16.93 -11.38
CA SER A 254 0.86 -18.27 -11.22
C SER A 254 1.89 -18.33 -10.09
N VAL A 255 1.76 -19.33 -9.23
CA VAL A 255 2.73 -19.65 -8.18
C VAL A 255 3.09 -21.12 -8.30
N GLN A 256 4.39 -21.42 -8.30
CA GLN A 256 4.89 -22.78 -8.21
C GLN A 256 5.51 -22.98 -6.82
N PHE A 257 5.17 -24.07 -6.14
CA PHE A 257 5.70 -24.40 -4.82
C PHE A 257 5.88 -25.91 -4.66
N ARG A 258 6.63 -26.37 -3.66
CA ARG A 258 6.74 -27.80 -3.32
C ARG A 258 5.77 -28.18 -2.21
N ILE A 259 5.14 -29.35 -2.33
CA ILE A 259 4.34 -29.92 -1.23
C ILE A 259 5.25 -30.05 0.00
N PRO A 260 4.95 -29.38 1.12
CA PRO A 260 5.79 -29.45 2.30
C PRO A 260 5.74 -30.85 2.91
N LYS A 261 6.69 -31.12 3.80
CA LYS A 261 6.71 -32.38 4.54
C LYS A 261 5.53 -32.47 5.50
N ILE A 262 4.55 -33.31 5.18
CA ILE A 262 3.31 -33.46 5.95
C ILE A 262 3.38 -34.78 6.72
N TYR A 263 3.46 -34.69 8.05
CA TYR A 263 3.52 -35.87 8.93
C TYR A 263 2.15 -36.51 9.20
N SER A 264 1.05 -35.82 8.88
CA SER A 264 -0.34 -36.26 9.12
C SER A 264 -0.94 -37.13 7.99
N GLY A 265 -0.09 -37.74 7.15
CA GLY A 265 -0.48 -38.72 6.14
C GLY A 265 -1.10 -38.15 4.86
N ALA A 266 -1.20 -39.00 3.84
CA ALA A 266 -1.79 -38.73 2.53
C ALA A 266 -3.28 -38.34 2.60
N GLY A 267 -3.81 -37.84 1.49
CA GLY A 267 -5.21 -37.44 1.34
C GLY A 267 -5.36 -35.97 0.96
N ASN A 268 -6.60 -35.49 0.99
CA ASN A 268 -6.91 -34.10 0.62
C ASN A 268 -6.31 -33.11 1.64
N LYS A 269 -5.61 -32.09 1.14
CA LYS A 269 -4.98 -31.02 1.92
C LYS A 269 -5.42 -29.66 1.39
N THR A 270 -5.63 -28.73 2.31
CA THR A 270 -5.96 -27.34 1.97
C THR A 270 -4.70 -26.59 1.56
N ILE A 271 -4.74 -25.91 0.42
CA ILE A 271 -3.76 -24.91 0.02
C ILE A 271 -4.27 -23.56 0.49
N THR A 272 -3.44 -22.80 1.21
CA THR A 272 -3.73 -21.41 1.56
C THR A 272 -2.66 -20.51 0.95
N LEU A 273 -3.05 -19.69 -0.01
CA LEU A 273 -2.25 -18.59 -0.52
C LEU A 273 -2.56 -17.35 0.31
N THR A 274 -1.53 -16.69 0.85
CA THR A 274 -1.66 -15.40 1.55
C THR A 274 -0.79 -14.34 0.87
N THR A 275 -1.38 -13.21 0.47
CA THR A 275 -0.69 -12.08 -0.17
C THR A 275 -1.22 -10.74 0.33
N GLY A 276 -0.35 -9.90 0.88
CA GLY A 276 -0.74 -8.58 1.43
C GLY A 276 -1.92 -8.69 2.41
N GLY A 277 -1.86 -9.64 3.34
CA GLY A 277 -2.92 -9.89 4.33
C GLY A 277 -4.20 -10.56 3.79
N ARG A 278 -4.33 -10.77 2.47
CA ARG A 278 -5.50 -11.40 1.83
C ARG A 278 -5.25 -12.87 1.56
N GLN A 279 -6.30 -13.69 1.60
CA GLN A 279 -6.17 -15.14 1.45
C GLN A 279 -7.04 -15.69 0.32
N ALA A 280 -6.53 -16.74 -0.33
CA ALA A 280 -7.26 -17.61 -1.24
C ALA A 280 -7.01 -19.07 -0.85
N ASN A 281 -8.05 -19.88 -0.89
CA ASN A 281 -7.96 -21.29 -0.55
C ASN A 281 -8.26 -22.16 -1.77
N SER A 282 -7.58 -23.31 -1.83
CA SER A 282 -7.88 -24.39 -2.75
C SER A 282 -7.52 -25.72 -2.08
N SER A 283 -7.51 -26.82 -2.82
CA SER A 283 -7.06 -28.11 -2.29
C SER A 283 -6.28 -28.91 -3.31
N LEU A 284 -5.42 -29.80 -2.80
CA LEU A 284 -4.81 -30.87 -3.57
C LEU A 284 -4.95 -32.19 -2.81
N ASN A 285 -4.73 -33.30 -3.49
CA ASN A 285 -4.57 -34.60 -2.85
C ASN A 285 -3.08 -34.94 -2.71
N VAL A 286 -2.57 -35.10 -1.50
CA VAL A 286 -1.21 -35.59 -1.31
C VAL A 286 -1.26 -37.12 -1.39
N ALA A 287 -0.60 -37.70 -2.38
CA ALA A 287 -0.58 -39.13 -2.60
C ALA A 287 0.37 -39.83 -1.61
N ALA A 288 -0.06 -41.00 -1.12
CA ALA A 288 0.82 -41.90 -0.38
C ALA A 288 1.74 -42.63 -1.36
N PRO A 289 3.02 -42.87 -1.02
CA PRO A 289 3.82 -43.84 -1.74
C PRO A 289 3.11 -45.20 -1.73
N THR A 290 3.25 -45.97 -2.80
CA THR A 290 2.70 -47.34 -2.88
C THR A 290 3.73 -48.27 -3.49
N VAL A 291 3.94 -49.44 -2.87
CA VAL A 291 4.74 -50.52 -3.47
C VAL A 291 3.80 -51.44 -4.24
N THR A 292 4.13 -51.71 -5.51
CA THR A 292 3.33 -52.59 -6.37
C THR A 292 3.97 -53.96 -6.52
N THR A 293 5.26 -54.00 -6.85
CA THR A 293 6.01 -55.22 -7.10
C THR A 293 7.48 -55.02 -6.73
N TYR A 294 8.18 -56.11 -6.46
CA TYR A 294 9.65 -56.12 -6.45
C TYR A 294 10.15 -57.22 -7.40
N SER A 295 11.37 -57.03 -7.89
CA SER A 295 12.03 -57.97 -8.79
C SER A 295 13.53 -58.02 -8.49
N THR A 296 14.10 -59.20 -8.71
CA THR A 296 15.52 -59.49 -8.51
C THR A 296 16.09 -60.06 -9.80
N THR A 297 17.40 -59.88 -10.04
CA THR A 297 18.05 -60.47 -11.22
C THR A 297 18.17 -61.98 -11.14
N THR A 298 18.31 -62.53 -9.93
CA THR A 298 18.39 -63.96 -9.64
C THR A 298 17.65 -64.26 -8.34
N THR A 299 17.33 -65.54 -8.12
CA THR A 299 16.88 -66.07 -6.84
C THR A 299 17.63 -67.38 -6.57
N PRO A 300 18.43 -67.48 -5.49
CA PRO A 300 18.71 -66.47 -4.45
C PRO A 300 19.43 -65.21 -4.96
N ILE A 301 19.36 -64.12 -4.19
CA ILE A 301 20.04 -62.86 -4.49
C ILE A 301 21.49 -62.93 -3.99
N SER A 302 22.45 -62.59 -4.85
CA SER A 302 23.88 -62.53 -4.51
C SER A 302 24.44 -61.10 -4.55
N TYR A 303 25.65 -60.92 -4.03
CA TYR A 303 26.37 -59.64 -4.03
C TYR A 303 26.35 -58.93 -5.38
N GLY A 304 26.02 -57.63 -5.35
CA GLY A 304 25.97 -56.79 -6.55
C GLY A 304 24.77 -57.04 -7.46
N ASN A 305 23.87 -57.98 -7.12
CA ASN A 305 22.63 -58.17 -7.86
C ASN A 305 21.68 -57.00 -7.62
N ARG A 306 21.08 -56.50 -8.71
CA ARG A 306 20.16 -55.38 -8.65
C ARG A 306 18.82 -55.82 -8.07
N ILE A 307 18.34 -55.09 -7.07
CA ILE A 307 16.95 -55.14 -6.61
C ILE A 307 16.22 -53.93 -7.19
N THR A 308 15.06 -54.18 -7.79
CA THR A 308 14.16 -53.12 -8.25
C THR A 308 12.82 -53.27 -7.55
N ILE A 309 12.36 -52.18 -6.94
CA ILE A 309 11.04 -52.12 -6.31
C ILE A 309 10.23 -51.08 -7.08
N ASN A 310 9.15 -51.53 -7.70
CA ASN A 310 8.25 -50.69 -8.46
C ASN A 310 7.10 -50.21 -7.58
N GLY A 311 6.63 -49.01 -7.85
CA GLY A 311 5.62 -48.34 -7.07
C GLY A 311 5.10 -47.10 -7.75
N ASN A 312 4.41 -46.27 -6.97
CA ASN A 312 4.04 -44.92 -7.36
C ASN A 312 4.31 -43.97 -6.21
N TYR A 313 4.52 -42.68 -6.52
CA TYR A 313 4.66 -41.61 -5.53
C TYR A 313 5.83 -41.81 -4.57
N PHE A 314 6.88 -42.48 -5.04
CA PHE A 314 8.15 -42.54 -4.29
C PHE A 314 8.89 -41.21 -4.36
N GLY A 315 8.51 -40.35 -5.31
CA GLY A 315 9.12 -39.07 -5.59
C GLY A 315 10.49 -39.16 -6.23
N THR A 316 10.89 -38.05 -6.86
CA THR A 316 12.15 -37.94 -7.60
C THR A 316 13.28 -37.49 -6.69
N ALA A 317 14.53 -37.59 -7.17
CA ALA A 317 15.70 -37.10 -6.43
C ALA A 317 15.66 -35.59 -6.11
N GLY A 318 14.86 -34.81 -6.83
CA GLY A 318 14.67 -33.37 -6.58
C GLY A 318 13.62 -33.04 -5.51
N ASP A 319 12.89 -34.04 -5.01
CA ASP A 319 11.89 -33.85 -3.98
C ASP A 319 12.56 -33.86 -2.61
N ILE A 320 12.26 -32.85 -1.80
CA ILE A 320 12.83 -32.69 -0.46
C ILE A 320 12.07 -33.58 0.51
N ASP A 321 12.31 -34.89 0.41
CA ASP A 321 11.82 -35.88 1.37
C ASP A 321 13.02 -36.53 2.06
N SER A 322 13.35 -36.00 3.24
CA SER A 322 14.47 -36.47 4.07
C SER A 322 14.25 -37.87 4.66
N ASP A 323 13.03 -38.42 4.57
CA ASP A 323 12.64 -39.63 5.31
C ASP A 323 12.69 -40.88 4.42
N ARG A 324 13.24 -40.76 3.21
CA ARG A 324 13.46 -41.88 2.31
C ARG A 324 14.64 -42.72 2.78
N SER A 325 14.40 -43.99 3.06
CA SER A 325 15.45 -44.94 3.43
C SER A 325 15.12 -46.36 2.95
N VAL A 326 16.17 -47.13 2.73
CA VAL A 326 16.09 -48.58 2.58
C VAL A 326 17.02 -49.19 3.62
N GLU A 327 16.46 -50.04 4.45
CA GLU A 327 17.14 -50.82 5.46
C GLU A 327 17.01 -52.30 5.11
N LEU A 328 18.11 -53.04 5.21
CA LEU A 328 18.08 -54.50 5.13
C LEU A 328 18.49 -55.08 6.47
N ARG A 329 17.78 -56.14 6.89
CA ARG A 329 18.06 -56.86 8.13
C ARG A 329 18.16 -58.35 7.85
N ASP A 330 19.30 -58.95 8.17
CA ASP A 330 19.49 -60.40 8.13
C ASP A 330 18.82 -61.10 9.32
N GLU A 331 18.95 -62.43 9.40
CA GLU A 331 18.37 -63.24 10.47
C GLU A 331 18.89 -62.90 11.87
N ASP A 332 20.10 -62.35 11.94
CA ASP A 332 20.73 -61.86 13.18
C ASP A 332 20.35 -60.40 13.49
N ASN A 333 19.43 -59.81 12.72
CA ASN A 333 18.98 -58.42 12.84
C ASN A 333 20.10 -57.38 12.61
N LYS A 334 21.17 -57.75 11.90
CA LYS A 334 22.22 -56.81 11.50
C LYS A 334 21.73 -55.94 10.35
N LEU A 335 21.96 -54.63 10.48
CA LEU A 335 21.46 -53.60 9.56
C LEU A 335 22.45 -53.33 8.43
N TYR A 336 21.94 -53.26 7.21
CA TYR A 336 22.66 -52.78 6.03
C TYR A 336 21.88 -51.65 5.34
N SER A 337 22.59 -50.61 4.91
CA SER A 337 22.01 -49.43 4.25
C SER A 337 22.70 -49.21 2.89
N PRO A 338 22.12 -49.71 1.79
CA PRO A 338 22.72 -49.60 0.48
C PRO A 338 22.58 -48.17 -0.08
N GLY A 339 23.38 -47.86 -1.09
CA GLY A 339 23.12 -46.69 -1.94
C GLY A 339 21.86 -46.93 -2.76
N VAL A 340 20.87 -46.06 -2.64
CA VAL A 340 19.58 -46.19 -3.31
C VAL A 340 19.42 -45.10 -4.35
N THR A 341 18.96 -45.47 -5.54
CA THR A 341 18.50 -44.48 -6.52
C THR A 341 16.98 -44.47 -6.54
N TRP A 342 16.41 -43.28 -6.47
CA TRP A 342 14.97 -43.05 -6.40
C TRP A 342 14.46 -42.42 -7.69
N THR A 343 13.37 -42.97 -8.19
CA THR A 343 12.51 -42.38 -9.21
C THR A 343 11.08 -42.37 -8.66
N ASP A 344 10.18 -41.65 -9.31
CA ASP A 344 8.81 -41.56 -8.81
C ASP A 344 8.06 -42.91 -8.79
N THR A 345 8.40 -43.79 -9.75
CA THR A 345 7.72 -45.09 -9.92
C THR A 345 8.58 -46.30 -9.54
N ALA A 346 9.83 -46.08 -9.13
CA ALA A 346 10.72 -47.18 -8.75
C ALA A 346 11.88 -46.69 -7.88
N LEU A 347 12.37 -47.58 -7.02
CA LEU A 347 13.68 -47.44 -6.41
C LEU A 347 14.51 -48.68 -6.76
N TYR A 348 15.82 -48.50 -6.78
CA TYR A 348 16.74 -49.58 -7.03
C TYR A 348 18.07 -49.42 -6.30
N PHE A 349 18.62 -50.56 -5.89
CA PHE A 349 19.90 -50.66 -5.21
C PHE A 349 20.54 -52.02 -5.51
N ASP A 350 21.86 -52.10 -5.40
CA ASP A 350 22.59 -53.36 -5.56
C ASP A 350 22.74 -54.05 -4.19
N TRP A 351 22.62 -55.37 -4.16
CA TRP A 351 22.72 -56.17 -2.95
C TRP A 351 24.06 -55.95 -2.24
N PRO A 352 24.08 -55.45 -0.99
CA PRO A 352 25.32 -54.99 -0.35
C PRO A 352 26.12 -56.09 0.36
N VAL A 353 25.54 -57.29 0.53
CA VAL A 353 26.13 -58.38 1.33
C VAL A 353 26.91 -59.34 0.42
N SER A 354 28.15 -59.67 0.78
CA SER A 354 29.04 -60.59 0.04
C SER A 354 28.62 -62.04 0.17
N ASN A 355 28.79 -62.85 -0.89
CA ASN A 355 28.45 -64.28 -0.96
C ASN A 355 29.26 -65.20 -0.01
N ASP A 356 30.24 -64.67 0.72
CA ASP A 356 31.20 -65.47 1.50
C ASP A 356 30.65 -65.92 2.88
N VAL A 357 29.36 -65.77 3.13
CA VAL A 357 28.76 -65.96 4.45
C VAL A 357 27.33 -66.50 4.30
N TRP A 358 27.13 -67.82 4.38
CA TRP A 358 25.92 -68.44 4.98
C TRP A 358 24.92 -69.22 4.11
N GLY A 359 25.03 -69.27 2.78
CA GLY A 359 24.02 -69.98 1.98
C GLY A 359 22.61 -69.38 2.16
N ASN A 360 21.58 -70.03 1.61
CA ASN A 360 20.25 -69.41 1.51
C ASN A 360 19.67 -68.94 2.86
N GLN A 361 19.64 -67.62 3.06
CA GLN A 361 19.05 -66.96 4.22
C GLN A 361 17.83 -66.12 3.86
N ASN A 362 16.95 -65.92 4.85
CA ASN A 362 15.84 -64.98 4.75
C ASN A 362 16.31 -63.60 5.23
N VAL A 363 16.18 -62.60 4.36
CA VAL A 363 16.51 -61.21 4.68
C VAL A 363 15.26 -60.36 4.52
N PHE A 364 15.05 -59.43 5.46
CA PHE A 364 13.97 -58.46 5.40
C PHE A 364 14.48 -57.16 4.79
N ILE A 365 13.76 -56.67 3.78
CA ILE A 365 13.98 -55.34 3.22
C ILE A 365 12.86 -54.45 3.72
N THR A 366 13.23 -53.38 4.41
CA THR A 366 12.35 -52.36 4.92
C THR A 366 12.60 -51.06 4.16
N ILE A 367 11.57 -50.58 3.47
CA ILE A 367 11.57 -49.29 2.78
C ILE A 367 10.79 -48.31 3.62
N THR A 368 11.33 -47.12 3.86
CA THR A 368 10.56 -45.99 4.39
C THR A 368 10.53 -44.89 3.35
N VAL A 369 9.34 -44.38 3.02
CA VAL A 369 9.11 -43.26 2.08
C VAL A 369 7.93 -42.45 2.58
N GLY A 370 8.04 -41.11 2.65
CA GLY A 370 6.93 -40.26 3.09
C GLY A 370 6.31 -40.65 4.44
N GLY A 371 7.12 -41.18 5.36
CA GLY A 371 6.69 -41.68 6.67
C GLY A 371 5.94 -43.03 6.67
N LEU A 372 5.79 -43.68 5.51
CA LEU A 372 5.24 -45.03 5.40
C LEU A 372 6.34 -46.07 5.29
N THR A 373 6.14 -47.21 5.94
CA THR A 373 7.10 -48.32 5.95
C THR A 373 6.52 -49.56 5.25
N TYR A 374 7.30 -50.14 4.34
CA TYR A 374 7.00 -51.39 3.64
C TYR A 374 8.08 -52.41 3.94
N THR A 375 7.71 -53.58 4.46
CA THR A 375 8.65 -54.68 4.74
C THR A 375 8.28 -55.91 3.92
N PHE A 376 9.26 -56.51 3.26
CA PHE A 376 9.11 -57.76 2.53
C PHE A 376 10.33 -58.66 2.71
N GLN A 377 10.12 -59.98 2.58
CA GLN A 377 11.14 -61.00 2.78
C GLN A 377 11.69 -61.47 1.43
N VAL A 378 13.01 -61.65 1.35
CA VAL A 378 13.71 -62.21 0.18
C VAL A 378 14.67 -63.32 0.62
N THR A 379 15.04 -64.19 -0.33
CA THR A 379 16.07 -65.21 -0.14
C THR A 379 17.38 -64.76 -0.76
N ALA A 380 18.47 -64.74 0.02
CA ALA A 380 19.81 -64.36 -0.40
C ALA A 380 20.81 -65.50 -0.17
N ASP A 381 21.85 -65.61 -1.01
CA ASP A 381 22.92 -66.64 -0.94
C ASP A 381 24.25 -66.06 -0.44
#